data_AF-A3HVS2-F1
#
_entry.id   AF-A3HVS2-F1
#
_cell.length_a   1.000
_cell.length_b   1.000
_cell.length_c   1.000
_cell.angle_alpha   90.00
_cell.angle_beta   90.00
_cell.angle_gamma   90.00
#
_symmetry.space_group_name_H-M   'P 1'
#
loop_
_entity.id
_entity.type
_entity.pdbx_description
1 polymer ?
#
loop_
_entity_poly.entity_id
_entity_poly.type
_entity_poly.pdbx_seq_one_letter_code
_entity_poly.pdbx_strand_id
1 'polypeptide(L)'
;MKKFMVFFVLTGLIFSCGPSEQKVDKLTGLLDEWKTTSKMIGDLSKDLGDQMYLLETKKEEGQASEAITISVNGESSNCETEYAALKEKVDDLIGVWQENSNEVEDLTTHMSSGKWTTEDDENLERLATEAKKVKANVDLWTIKVNELKTKCDLKTETSNS
;
A
#
# COMPACT_ATOMS: atom_id res chain seq x y z
N MET A 1 -30.45 55.73 35.65
CA MET A 1 -30.09 54.33 35.97
C MET A 1 -30.69 53.41 34.91
N LYS A 2 -29.90 52.98 33.93
CA LYS A 2 -30.32 51.97 32.93
C LYS A 2 -29.39 50.77 33.05
N LYS A 3 -30.04 49.61 33.06
CA LYS A 3 -29.61 48.35 33.63
C LYS A 3 -28.62 47.64 32.70
N PHE A 4 -27.59 47.03 33.31
CA PHE A 4 -26.87 45.91 32.72
C PHE A 4 -27.87 44.81 32.38
N MET A 5 -27.84 44.31 31.14
CA MET A 5 -28.42 43.01 30.82
C MET A 5 -27.44 42.28 29.90
N VAL A 6 -26.55 41.55 30.55
CA VAL A 6 -25.84 40.42 29.95
C VAL A 6 -26.90 39.38 29.63
N PHE A 7 -27.03 39.00 28.36
CA PHE A 7 -27.74 37.78 27.97
C PHE A 7 -26.74 36.85 27.29
N PHE A 8 -26.16 35.99 28.12
CA PHE A 8 -25.64 34.70 27.70
C PHE A 8 -26.84 33.86 27.26
N VAL A 9 -26.88 33.45 26.00
CA VAL A 9 -27.58 32.22 25.59
C VAL A 9 -26.60 31.40 24.78
N LEU A 10 -25.78 30.69 25.53
CA LEU A 10 -24.97 29.58 25.08
C LEU A 10 -25.76 28.33 25.48
N THR A 11 -26.64 27.82 24.60
CA THR A 11 -27.17 26.45 24.67
C THR A 11 -27.88 26.08 23.37
N GLY A 12 -27.30 25.12 22.64
CA GLY A 12 -28.10 23.99 22.17
C GLY A 12 -28.58 23.98 20.72
N LEU A 13 -27.69 24.16 19.75
CA LEU A 13 -27.86 23.53 18.43
C LEU A 13 -26.73 22.51 18.21
N ILE A 14 -26.60 21.57 19.16
CA ILE A 14 -25.91 20.30 18.95
C ILE A 14 -27.02 19.28 18.67
N PHE A 15 -27.70 19.42 17.53
CA PHE A 15 -28.65 18.42 17.07
C PHE A 15 -28.07 17.79 15.80
N SER A 16 -27.62 16.54 15.96
CA SER A 16 -27.06 15.62 14.97
C SER A 16 -25.62 15.90 14.54
N CYS A 17 -24.62 15.39 15.28
CA CYS A 17 -23.22 15.42 14.82
C CYS A 17 -22.61 14.02 14.79
N GLY A 18 -23.30 13.06 14.17
CA GLY A 18 -22.63 11.88 13.63
C GLY A 18 -22.03 12.20 12.26
N PRO A 19 -21.07 11.39 11.75
CA PRO A 19 -20.61 11.49 10.38
C PRO A 19 -21.79 11.34 9.41
N SER A 20 -21.77 12.10 8.31
CA SER A 20 -22.82 11.96 7.28
C SER A 20 -22.67 10.63 6.54
N GLU A 21 -23.76 10.13 5.94
CA GLU A 21 -23.74 8.91 5.10
C GLU A 21 -22.67 9.01 4.01
N GLN A 22 -22.51 10.19 3.40
CA GLN A 22 -21.45 10.42 2.41
C GLN A 22 -20.03 10.17 2.95
N LYS A 23 -19.76 10.49 4.22
CA LYS A 23 -18.45 10.25 4.85
C LYS A 23 -18.26 8.75 5.10
N VAL A 24 -19.31 8.07 5.53
CA VAL A 24 -19.32 6.60 5.71
C VAL A 24 -19.03 5.89 4.39
N ASP A 25 -19.69 6.29 3.31
CA ASP A 25 -19.50 5.70 1.98
C ASP A 25 -18.07 5.90 1.47
N LYS A 26 -17.52 7.11 1.63
CA LYS A 26 -16.14 7.40 1.22
C LYS A 26 -15.13 6.58 2.02
N LEU A 27 -15.28 6.49 3.34
CA LEU A 27 -14.39 5.67 4.17
C LEU A 27 -14.52 4.19 3.82
N THR A 28 -15.72 3.69 3.54
CA THR A 28 -15.94 2.31 3.08
C THR A 28 -15.20 2.05 1.77
N GLY A 29 -15.30 2.97 0.81
CA GLY A 29 -14.56 2.89 -0.45
C GLY A 29 -13.04 2.91 -0.26
N LEU A 30 -12.54 3.75 0.66
CA LEU A 30 -11.13 3.75 1.05
C LEU A 30 -10.71 2.39 1.62
N LEU A 31 -11.49 1.82 2.55
CA LEU A 31 -11.17 0.53 3.20
C LEU A 31 -11.11 -0.62 2.19
N ASP A 32 -12.02 -0.66 1.22
CA ASP A 32 -12.02 -1.68 0.16
C ASP A 32 -10.78 -1.57 -0.74
N GLU A 33 -10.43 -0.35 -1.15
CA GLU A 33 -9.23 -0.09 -1.94
C GLU A 33 -7.96 -0.41 -1.12
N TRP A 34 -7.94 -0.05 0.17
CA TRP A 34 -6.82 -0.29 1.08
C TRP A 34 -6.56 -1.78 1.27
N LYS A 35 -7.62 -2.56 1.50
CA LYS A 35 -7.54 -4.01 1.65
C LYS A 35 -7.06 -4.68 0.38
N THR A 36 -7.58 -4.25 -0.78
CA THR A 36 -7.18 -4.77 -2.09
C THR A 36 -5.70 -4.49 -2.34
N THR A 37 -5.28 -3.25 -2.11
CA THR A 37 -3.89 -2.80 -2.31
C THR A 37 -2.94 -3.50 -1.35
N SER A 38 -3.32 -3.67 -0.08
CA SER A 38 -2.54 -4.40 0.93
C SER A 38 -2.29 -5.85 0.51
N LYS A 39 -3.31 -6.51 -0.06
CA LYS A 39 -3.14 -7.86 -0.60
C LYS A 39 -2.14 -7.88 -1.76
N MET A 40 -2.26 -6.95 -2.70
CA MET A 40 -1.35 -6.86 -3.84
C MET A 40 0.10 -6.61 -3.40
N ILE A 41 0.33 -5.75 -2.41
CA ILE A 41 1.66 -5.50 -1.82
C ILE A 41 2.21 -6.80 -1.21
N GLY A 42 1.39 -7.51 -0.42
CA GLY A 42 1.80 -8.76 0.22
C GLY A 42 2.14 -9.85 -0.81
N ASP A 43 1.31 -10.01 -1.83
CA ASP A 43 1.53 -10.97 -2.91
C ASP A 43 2.83 -10.64 -3.68
N LEU A 44 3.07 -9.36 -4.01
CA LEU A 44 4.29 -8.91 -4.69
C LEU A 44 5.55 -9.12 -3.83
N SER A 45 5.50 -8.76 -2.55
CA SER A 45 6.64 -8.94 -1.62
C SER A 45 7.03 -10.41 -1.47
N LYS A 46 6.02 -11.29 -1.36
CA LYS A 46 6.24 -12.73 -1.33
C LYS A 46 6.86 -13.22 -2.63
N ASP A 47 6.32 -12.83 -3.77
CA ASP A 47 6.79 -13.28 -5.07
C ASP A 47 8.25 -12.88 -5.32
N LEU A 48 8.64 -11.66 -4.93
CA LEU A 48 10.03 -11.21 -4.95
C LEU A 48 10.93 -12.08 -4.07
N GLY A 49 10.49 -12.38 -2.84
CA GLY A 49 11.23 -13.25 -1.92
C GLY A 49 11.42 -14.66 -2.49
N ASP A 50 10.36 -15.24 -3.06
CA ASP A 50 10.40 -16.57 -3.69
C ASP A 50 11.39 -16.60 -4.88
N GLN A 51 11.40 -15.56 -5.72
CA GLN A 51 12.35 -15.49 -6.86
C GLN A 51 13.80 -15.32 -6.41
N MET A 52 14.05 -14.49 -5.40
CA MET A 52 15.40 -14.30 -4.84
C MET A 52 15.92 -15.60 -4.23
N TYR A 53 15.08 -16.32 -3.48
CA TYR A 53 15.44 -17.63 -2.92
C TYR A 53 15.75 -18.66 -4.00
N LEU A 54 14.96 -18.71 -5.08
CA LEU A 54 15.22 -19.61 -6.23
C LEU A 54 16.54 -19.28 -6.94
N LEU A 55 16.89 -17.99 -7.06
CA LEU A 55 18.18 -17.58 -7.62
C LEU A 55 19.35 -18.06 -6.77
N GLU A 56 19.27 -17.88 -5.45
CA GLU A 56 20.30 -18.34 -4.52
C GLU A 56 20.44 -19.86 -4.57
N THR A 57 19.33 -20.59 -4.53
CA THR A 57 19.31 -22.06 -4.57
C THR A 57 19.95 -22.60 -5.86
N LYS A 58 19.58 -22.06 -7.03
CA LYS A 58 20.17 -22.49 -8.32
C LYS A 58 21.68 -22.26 -8.39
N LYS A 59 22.20 -21.24 -7.71
CA LYS A 59 23.65 -20.99 -7.63
C LYS A 59 24.35 -21.99 -6.72
N GLU A 60 23.79 -22.24 -5.54
CA GLU A 60 24.33 -23.22 -4.59
C GLU A 60 24.37 -24.63 -5.21
N GLU A 61 23.38 -24.97 -6.03
CA GLU A 61 23.30 -26.25 -6.76
C GLU A 61 24.16 -26.29 -8.04
N GLY A 62 24.87 -25.21 -8.39
CA GLY A 62 25.70 -25.13 -9.60
C GLY A 62 24.92 -25.15 -10.92
N GLN A 63 23.61 -24.89 -10.87
CA GLN A 63 22.70 -24.86 -12.03
C GLN A 63 22.66 -23.50 -12.73
N ALA A 64 23.16 -22.45 -12.08
CA ALA A 64 23.30 -21.11 -12.63
C ALA A 64 24.70 -20.54 -12.35
N SER A 65 25.14 -19.59 -13.19
CA SER A 65 26.34 -18.80 -12.93
C SER A 65 26.17 -17.92 -11.67
N GLU A 66 27.29 -17.48 -11.08
CA GLU A 66 27.28 -16.58 -9.92
C GLU A 66 26.47 -15.29 -10.14
N ALA A 67 26.29 -14.87 -11.40
CA ALA A 67 25.36 -13.82 -11.80
C ALA A 67 24.69 -14.20 -13.13
N ILE A 68 23.36 -14.03 -13.22
CA ILE A 68 22.61 -14.22 -14.48
C ILE A 68 22.48 -12.88 -15.18
N THR A 69 23.29 -12.66 -16.22
CA THR A 69 23.29 -11.41 -17.00
C THR A 69 22.03 -11.28 -17.84
N ILE A 70 21.37 -10.12 -17.78
CA ILE A 70 20.16 -9.80 -18.53
C ILE A 70 20.25 -8.40 -19.16
N SER A 71 19.43 -8.14 -20.17
CA SER A 71 19.25 -6.79 -20.72
C SER A 71 18.00 -6.12 -20.15
N VAL A 72 18.19 -4.94 -19.58
CA VAL A 72 17.14 -4.08 -19.04
C VAL A 72 17.25 -2.72 -19.71
N ASN A 73 16.21 -2.30 -20.45
CA ASN A 73 16.20 -1.03 -21.18
C ASN A 73 17.39 -0.80 -22.12
N GLY A 74 17.98 -1.87 -22.67
CA GLY A 74 19.15 -1.79 -23.55
C GLY A 74 20.50 -1.76 -22.83
N GLU A 75 20.50 -1.77 -21.49
CA GLU A 75 21.71 -1.84 -20.66
C GLU A 75 21.91 -3.26 -20.12
N SER A 76 23.17 -3.64 -19.88
CA SER A 76 23.53 -4.92 -19.28
C SER A 76 23.40 -4.84 -17.76
N SER A 77 22.61 -5.72 -17.16
CA SER A 77 22.41 -5.86 -15.72
C SER A 77 22.48 -7.35 -15.33
N ASN A 78 22.16 -7.68 -14.08
CA ASN A 78 21.96 -9.06 -13.65
C ASN A 78 20.69 -9.22 -12.82
N CYS A 79 20.15 -10.45 -12.80
CA CYS A 79 18.89 -10.77 -12.14
C CYS A 79 18.89 -10.37 -10.66
N GLU A 80 19.98 -10.62 -9.94
CA GLU A 80 20.11 -10.36 -8.52
C GLU A 80 19.97 -8.88 -8.21
N THR A 81 20.62 -8.03 -9.01
CA THR A 81 20.58 -6.58 -8.88
C THR A 81 19.17 -6.06 -9.13
N GLU A 82 18.51 -6.55 -10.18
CA GLU A 82 17.15 -6.10 -10.51
C GLU A 82 16.12 -6.55 -9.47
N TYR A 83 16.21 -7.79 -8.98
CA TYR A 83 15.32 -8.27 -7.91
C TYR A 83 15.58 -7.54 -6.60
N ALA A 84 16.84 -7.34 -6.20
CA ALA A 84 17.18 -6.61 -4.98
C ALA A 84 16.71 -5.15 -5.04
N ALA A 85 16.93 -4.46 -6.17
CA ALA A 85 16.49 -3.08 -6.35
C ALA A 85 14.95 -2.94 -6.37
N LEU A 86 14.23 -3.97 -6.81
CA LEU A 86 12.77 -3.97 -6.76
C LEU A 86 12.26 -4.31 -5.35
N LYS A 87 12.93 -5.23 -4.65
CA LYS A 87 12.64 -5.59 -3.26
C LYS A 87 12.79 -4.39 -2.32
N GLU A 88 13.87 -3.63 -2.45
CA GLU A 88 14.10 -2.40 -1.68
C GLU A 88 12.94 -1.41 -1.83
N LYS A 89 12.49 -1.17 -3.07
CA LYS A 89 11.34 -0.28 -3.35
C LYS A 89 10.03 -0.78 -2.72
N VAL A 90 9.81 -2.10 -2.75
CA VAL A 90 8.62 -2.70 -2.14
C VAL A 90 8.69 -2.65 -0.61
N ASP A 91 9.85 -2.84 -0.02
CA ASP A 91 10.05 -2.76 1.43
C ASP A 91 9.87 -1.33 1.95
N ASP A 92 10.42 -0.34 1.25
CA ASP A 92 10.21 1.08 1.56
C ASP A 92 8.72 1.44 1.49
N LEU A 93 8.03 0.96 0.44
CA LEU A 93 6.59 1.13 0.31
C LEU A 93 5.85 0.48 1.48
N ILE A 94 6.20 -0.74 1.88
CA ILE A 94 5.56 -1.45 3.00
C ILE A 94 5.68 -0.65 4.29
N GLY A 95 6.84 -0.07 4.57
CA GLY A 95 7.04 0.79 5.74
C GLY A 95 6.07 1.97 5.77
N VAL A 96 6.02 2.73 4.67
CA VAL A 96 5.10 3.87 4.53
C VAL A 96 3.63 3.44 4.56
N TRP A 97 3.30 2.28 3.97
CA TRP A 97 1.94 1.74 3.94
C TRP A 97 1.46 1.31 5.33
N GLN A 98 2.35 0.77 6.17
CA GLN A 98 2.07 0.42 7.56
C GLN A 98 1.79 1.68 8.41
N GLU A 99 2.59 2.73 8.23
CA GLU A 99 2.35 4.02 8.92
C GLU A 99 0.98 4.59 8.56
N ASN A 100 0.64 4.65 7.27
CA ASN A 100 -0.66 5.13 6.83
C ASN A 100 -1.83 4.21 7.26
N SER A 101 -1.58 2.92 7.49
CA SER A 101 -2.62 1.99 7.95
C SER A 101 -3.12 2.34 9.36
N ASN A 102 -2.25 2.91 10.22
CA ASN A 102 -2.67 3.41 11.53
C ASN A 102 -3.63 4.60 11.35
N GLU A 103 -3.38 5.49 10.40
CA GLU A 103 -4.28 6.61 10.13
C GLU A 103 -5.64 6.16 9.58
N VAL A 104 -5.68 5.10 8.77
CA VAL A 104 -6.94 4.47 8.32
C VAL A 104 -7.72 3.89 9.51
N GLU A 105 -7.03 3.30 10.48
CA GLU A 105 -7.63 2.81 11.72
C GLU A 105 -8.18 3.96 12.57
N ASP A 106 -7.45 5.07 12.67
CA ASP A 106 -7.90 6.28 13.36
C ASP A 106 -9.16 6.85 12.73
N LEU A 107 -9.22 6.96 11.39
CA LEU A 107 -10.43 7.38 10.68
C LEU A 107 -11.62 6.46 10.98
N THR A 108 -11.40 5.15 11.03
CA THR A 108 -12.43 4.16 11.36
C THR A 108 -12.93 4.31 12.80
N THR A 109 -12.01 4.61 13.73
CA THR A 109 -12.32 4.86 15.13
C THR A 109 -13.07 6.18 15.33
N HIS A 110 -12.66 7.25 14.65
CA HIS A 110 -13.35 8.54 14.68
C HIS A 110 -14.75 8.46 14.06
N MET A 111 -14.89 7.72 12.95
CA MET A 111 -16.18 7.43 12.32
C MET A 111 -17.12 6.70 13.29
N SER A 112 -16.68 5.59 13.87
CA SER A 112 -17.50 4.75 14.75
C SER A 112 -17.85 5.41 16.09
N SER A 113 -16.96 6.26 16.62
CA SER A 113 -17.19 7.02 17.85
C SER A 113 -17.95 8.34 17.64
N GLY A 114 -18.24 8.71 16.39
CA GLY A 114 -18.90 9.95 16.03
C GLY A 114 -18.06 11.21 16.22
N LYS A 115 -16.74 11.07 16.38
CA LYS A 115 -15.79 12.16 16.65
C LYS A 115 -15.14 12.72 15.38
N TRP A 116 -15.87 12.70 14.28
CA TRP A 116 -15.34 13.13 12.99
C TRP A 116 -15.01 14.63 12.97
N THR A 117 -13.81 14.96 12.51
CA THR A 117 -13.26 16.31 12.43
C THR A 117 -13.04 16.75 10.98
N THR A 118 -12.67 18.02 10.79
CA THR A 118 -12.24 18.51 9.46
C THR A 118 -10.91 17.89 9.04
N GLU A 119 -10.02 17.61 9.99
CA GLU A 119 -8.74 16.94 9.73
C GLU A 119 -8.97 15.50 9.20
N ASP A 120 -9.99 14.81 9.71
CA ASP A 120 -10.40 13.50 9.17
C ASP A 120 -10.86 13.57 7.71
N ASP A 121 -11.51 14.68 7.30
CA ASP A 121 -11.89 14.88 5.89
C ASP A 121 -10.64 15.03 4.99
N GLU A 122 -9.63 15.77 5.46
CA GLU A 122 -8.36 15.96 4.74
C GLU A 122 -7.57 14.64 4.65
N ASN A 123 -7.49 13.90 5.76
CA ASN A 123 -6.82 12.60 5.83
C ASN A 123 -7.50 11.56 4.93
N LEU A 124 -8.83 11.51 4.91
CA LEU A 124 -9.60 10.61 4.05
C LEU A 124 -9.27 10.82 2.56
N GLU A 125 -9.26 12.08 2.09
CA GLU A 125 -8.94 12.39 0.69
C GLU A 125 -7.46 12.13 0.35
N ARG A 126 -6.54 12.43 1.28
CA ARG A 126 -5.12 12.14 1.13
C ARG A 126 -4.87 10.64 1.01
N LEU A 127 -5.42 9.84 1.93
CA LEU A 127 -5.27 8.38 1.95
C LEU A 127 -5.94 7.73 0.74
N ALA A 128 -7.08 8.23 0.28
CA ALA A 128 -7.72 7.75 -0.95
C ALA A 128 -6.85 8.00 -2.20
N THR A 129 -6.15 9.13 -2.24
CA THR A 129 -5.20 9.43 -3.32
C THR A 129 -3.96 8.54 -3.24
N GLU A 130 -3.40 8.35 -2.04
CA GLU A 130 -2.24 7.50 -1.83
C GLU A 130 -2.55 6.04 -2.18
N ALA A 131 -3.71 5.50 -1.77
CA ALA A 131 -4.13 4.15 -2.10
C ALA A 131 -4.13 3.89 -3.62
N LYS A 132 -4.69 4.82 -4.41
CA LYS A 132 -4.69 4.71 -5.88
C LYS A 132 -3.29 4.74 -6.48
N LYS A 133 -2.42 5.63 -5.99
CA LYS A 133 -1.03 5.75 -6.45
C LYS A 133 -0.23 4.49 -6.11
N VAL A 134 -0.37 4.00 -4.89
CA VAL A 134 0.28 2.78 -4.43
C VAL A 134 -0.19 1.58 -5.25
N LYS A 135 -1.50 1.44 -5.46
CA LYS A 135 -2.05 0.39 -6.33
C LYS A 135 -1.43 0.43 -7.72
N ALA A 136 -1.37 1.61 -8.35
CA ALA A 136 -0.76 1.77 -9.68
C ALA A 136 0.74 1.38 -9.69
N ASN A 137 1.49 1.73 -8.64
CA ASN A 137 2.89 1.33 -8.50
C ASN A 137 3.04 -0.19 -8.37
N VAL A 138 2.21 -0.82 -7.53
CA VAL A 138 2.23 -2.28 -7.31
C VAL A 138 1.83 -3.03 -8.57
N ASP A 139 0.83 -2.56 -9.33
CA ASP A 139 0.47 -3.11 -10.64
C ASP A 139 1.68 -3.07 -11.59
N LEU A 140 2.36 -1.93 -11.67
CA LEU A 140 3.55 -1.75 -12.53
C LEU A 140 4.73 -2.62 -12.08
N TRP A 141 4.96 -2.76 -10.78
CA TRP A 141 6.03 -3.61 -10.25
C TRP A 141 5.73 -5.10 -10.43
N THR A 142 4.47 -5.50 -10.35
CA THR A 142 4.04 -6.87 -10.65
C THR A 142 4.35 -7.24 -12.11
N ILE A 143 4.09 -6.31 -13.05
CA ILE A 143 4.48 -6.50 -14.46
C ILE A 143 6.00 -6.66 -14.57
N LYS A 144 6.78 -5.81 -13.90
CA LYS A 144 8.25 -5.89 -13.90
C LYS A 144 8.78 -7.22 -13.34
N VAL A 145 8.20 -7.73 -12.25
CA VAL A 145 8.58 -9.05 -11.71
C VAL A 145 8.33 -10.15 -12.73
N ASN A 146 7.19 -10.13 -13.42
CA ASN A 146 6.89 -11.13 -14.46
C ASN A 146 7.85 -11.05 -15.66
N GLU A 147 8.26 -9.84 -16.05
CA GLU A 147 9.30 -9.65 -17.06
C GLU A 147 10.65 -10.18 -16.58
N LEU A 148 11.05 -9.89 -15.34
CA LEU A 148 12.29 -10.40 -14.74
C LEU A 148 12.30 -11.92 -14.65
N LYS A 149 11.21 -12.55 -14.21
CA LYS A 149 11.06 -14.02 -14.20
C LYS A 149 11.35 -14.64 -15.55
N THR A 150 10.80 -14.02 -16.60
CA THR A 150 10.99 -14.47 -17.98
C THR A 150 12.44 -14.31 -18.42
N LYS A 151 13.06 -13.16 -18.13
CA LYS A 151 14.46 -12.87 -18.51
C LYS A 151 15.49 -13.71 -17.75
N CYS A 152 15.20 -14.03 -16.50
CA CYS A 152 16.08 -14.78 -15.61
C CYS A 152 15.93 -16.31 -15.74
N ASP A 153 15.01 -16.78 -16.60
CA ASP A 153 14.65 -18.20 -16.78
C ASP A 153 14.38 -18.92 -15.43
N LEU A 154 13.77 -18.19 -14.50
CA LEU A 154 13.29 -18.73 -13.24
C LEU A 154 11.91 -19.33 -13.46
N LYS A 155 11.85 -20.44 -14.19
CA LYS A 155 10.68 -21.30 -14.14
C LYS A 155 10.74 -22.05 -12.81
N THR A 156 9.75 -21.82 -11.96
CA THR A 156 9.39 -22.80 -10.93
C THR A 156 9.07 -24.08 -11.67
N GLU A 157 9.83 -25.15 -11.42
CA GLU A 157 9.37 -26.47 -11.82
C GLU A 157 8.02 -26.68 -11.14
N THR A 158 6.96 -26.63 -11.94
CA THR A 158 5.67 -27.15 -11.51
C THR A 158 5.95 -28.63 -11.29
N SER A 159 6.07 -29.01 -10.02
CA SER A 159 6.26 -30.39 -9.61
C SER A 159 5.12 -31.20 -10.23
N ASN A 160 5.44 -31.96 -11.28
CA ASN A 160 4.56 -32.99 -11.77
C ASN A 160 4.59 -34.10 -10.72
N SER A 161 3.51 -34.22 -9.96
CA SER A 161 3.08 -35.46 -9.31
C SER A 161 1.58 -35.49 -9.26
#